data_AF-A0A9X3JVN7-F1
#
_entry.id   AF-A0A9X3JVN7-F1
#
_cell.length_a   1.000
_cell.length_b   1.000
_cell.length_c   1.000
_cell.angle_alpha   90.00
_cell.angle_beta   90.00
_cell.angle_gamma   90.00
#
_symmetry.space_group_name_H-M   'P 1'
#
loop_
_entity.id
_entity.type
_entity.pdbx_description
1 polymer ?
#
loop_
_entity_poly.entity_id
_entity_poly.type
_entity_poly.pdbx_seq_one_letter_code
_entity_poly.pdbx_strand_id
1 'polypeptide(L)'
;MKIGQPNDHSIASTHNSQSAAVKASPEAANAVRNERKTPGVDVKVSALAQGLDKAGAAGADVDMEKVEAVRQAIANKTYAVNPEAIAEKLLANAREMLQRSSS
;
A
#
# COMPACT_ATOMS: atom_id res chain seq x y z
N MET A 1 -8.00 38.13 -27.08
CA MET A 1 -8.18 37.11 -28.13
C MET A 1 -8.54 35.81 -27.42
N LYS A 2 -9.80 35.37 -27.54
CA LYS A 2 -10.28 34.36 -28.52
C LYS A 2 -9.58 33.02 -28.24
N ILE A 3 -10.14 32.22 -27.33
CA ILE A 3 -11.13 31.15 -27.61
C ILE A 3 -10.60 30.18 -28.65
N GLY A 4 -10.50 28.90 -28.27
CA GLY A 4 -10.63 27.81 -29.23
C GLY A 4 -9.80 26.58 -28.91
N GLN A 5 -10.46 25.60 -28.31
CA GLN A 5 -10.19 24.17 -28.57
C GLN A 5 -10.24 23.92 -30.09
N PRO A 6 -9.59 22.87 -30.60
CA PRO A 6 -10.36 21.64 -30.80
C PRO A 6 -9.59 20.37 -30.43
N ASN A 7 -10.35 19.37 -29.97
CA ASN A 7 -9.94 17.96 -30.02
C ASN A 7 -9.96 17.52 -31.48
N ASP A 8 -9.05 16.63 -31.90
CA ASP A 8 -9.41 15.41 -32.63
C ASP A 8 -8.23 14.44 -32.76
N HIS A 9 -8.54 13.26 -33.26
CA HIS A 9 -7.94 11.96 -33.05
C HIS A 9 -6.84 11.58 -34.07
N SER A 10 -6.14 10.49 -33.72
CA SER A 10 -5.56 9.48 -34.64
C SER A 10 -4.26 9.84 -35.38
N ILE A 11 -3.25 8.97 -35.31
CA ILE A 11 -2.95 8.00 -36.39
C ILE A 11 -1.86 7.01 -35.96
N ALA A 12 -2.12 5.72 -36.20
CA ALA A 12 -1.08 4.71 -36.30
C ALA A 12 -0.40 4.80 -37.67
N SER A 13 0.94 4.75 -37.74
CA SER A 13 1.68 3.94 -38.74
C SER A 13 3.20 4.04 -38.61
N THR A 14 3.77 2.83 -38.59
CA THR A 14 5.13 2.36 -38.82
C THR A 14 5.95 3.09 -39.91
N HIS A 15 7.25 3.33 -39.65
CA HIS A 15 8.31 2.98 -40.61
C HIS A 15 9.70 2.82 -39.97
N ASN A 16 10.37 1.77 -40.43
CA ASN A 16 11.71 1.27 -40.14
C ASN A 16 12.82 2.22 -40.64
N SER A 17 13.90 2.41 -39.87
CA SER A 17 15.25 2.72 -40.38
C SER A 17 16.33 2.51 -39.30
N GLN A 18 17.48 2.06 -39.76
CA GLN A 18 18.50 1.28 -39.08
C GLN A 18 19.73 2.14 -38.70
N SER A 19 20.52 1.62 -37.75
CA SER A 19 21.95 1.90 -37.48
C SER A 19 22.34 3.11 -36.63
N ALA A 20 22.85 2.84 -35.42
CA ALA A 20 24.28 2.99 -35.10
C ALA A 20 24.57 2.46 -33.69
N ALA A 21 25.59 1.60 -33.59
CA ALA A 21 26.05 1.00 -32.36
C ALA A 21 26.78 2.00 -31.46
N VAL A 22 26.47 1.98 -30.16
CA VAL A 22 27.47 2.23 -29.11
C VAL A 22 27.30 1.14 -28.06
N LYS A 23 28.28 0.22 -28.05
CA LYS A 23 28.49 -0.73 -26.94
C LYS A 23 28.70 0.07 -25.67
N ALA A 24 27.76 0.01 -24.73
CA ALA A 24 28.01 0.32 -23.34
C ALA A 24 27.88 -1.00 -22.55
N SER A 25 29.00 -1.45 -22.00
CA SER A 25 29.07 -2.62 -21.11
C SER A 25 28.06 -2.52 -19.96
N PRO A 26 27.56 -3.64 -19.43
CA PRO A 26 26.61 -3.69 -18.31
C PRO A 26 27.16 -3.16 -16.97
N GLU A 27 28.43 -2.76 -16.93
CA GLU A 27 29.11 -2.26 -15.73
C GLU A 27 28.77 -0.78 -15.44
N ALA A 28 28.52 0.04 -16.49
CA ALA A 28 28.13 1.44 -16.30
C ALA A 28 26.68 1.61 -15.82
N ALA A 29 25.83 0.60 -16.02
CA ALA A 29 24.45 0.60 -15.50
C ALA A 29 24.37 0.31 -14.00
N ASN A 30 25.41 -0.29 -13.40
CA ASN A 30 25.45 -0.58 -11.96
C ASN A 30 25.97 0.61 -11.14
N ALA A 31 26.86 1.45 -11.70
CA ALA A 31 27.36 2.64 -11.01
C ALA A 31 26.24 3.68 -10.77
N VAL A 32 25.37 3.92 -11.76
CA VAL A 32 24.27 4.90 -11.66
C VAL A 32 23.15 4.43 -10.73
N ARG A 33 23.03 3.13 -10.45
CA ARG A 33 22.01 2.61 -9.53
C ARG A 33 22.38 2.81 -8.05
N ASN A 34 23.66 2.96 -7.74
CA ASN A 34 24.14 3.10 -6.37
C ASN A 34 24.16 4.56 -5.87
N GLU A 35 24.03 5.53 -6.78
CA GLU A 35 24.10 6.97 -6.48
C GLU A 35 22.72 7.61 -6.21
N ARG A 36 21.63 6.86 -6.35
CA ARG A 36 20.31 7.26 -5.83
C ARG A 36 20.01 6.65 -4.47
N LYS A 37 20.97 6.72 -3.54
CA LYS A 37 20.61 6.74 -2.12
C LYS A 37 20.26 8.18 -1.78
N THR A 38 18.98 8.52 -1.93
CA THR A 38 18.41 9.62 -1.13
C THR A 38 18.81 9.37 0.32
N PRO A 39 19.37 10.36 1.05
CA PRO A 39 19.63 10.20 2.47
C PRO A 39 18.29 9.97 3.17
N GLY A 40 17.97 8.71 3.41
CA GLY A 40 16.81 8.30 4.18
C GLY A 40 17.14 8.44 5.66
N VAL A 41 16.16 8.86 6.44
CA VAL A 41 16.25 8.80 7.91
C VAL A 41 16.13 7.33 8.31
N ASP A 42 17.17 6.78 8.95
CA ASP A 42 17.14 5.45 9.54
C ASP A 42 16.23 5.45 10.78
N VAL A 43 15.02 4.88 10.65
CA VAL A 43 14.09 4.71 11.78
C VAL A 43 14.39 3.38 12.47
N LYS A 44 14.89 3.43 13.71
CA LYS A 44 15.10 2.24 14.54
C LYS A 44 13.84 1.92 15.33
N VAL A 45 13.31 0.72 15.15
CA VAL A 45 12.22 0.16 15.97
C VAL A 45 12.81 -0.54 17.19
N SER A 46 12.21 -0.38 18.36
CA SER A 46 12.65 -1.03 19.61
C SER A 46 12.64 -2.56 19.49
N ALA A 47 13.63 -3.24 20.09
CA ALA A 47 13.77 -4.70 20.04
C ALA A 47 12.51 -5.44 20.57
N LEU A 48 11.81 -4.86 21.54
CA LEU A 48 10.54 -5.39 22.05
C LEU A 48 9.44 -5.40 20.97
N ALA A 49 9.29 -4.30 20.23
CA ALA A 49 8.31 -4.19 19.15
C ALA A 49 8.65 -5.15 17.99
N GLN A 50 9.94 -5.34 17.69
CA GLN A 50 10.38 -6.36 16.71
C GLN A 50 10.09 -7.80 17.18
N GLY A 51 10.14 -8.06 18.48
CA GLY A 51 9.79 -9.36 19.05
C GLY A 51 8.29 -9.65 19.02
N LEU A 52 7.45 -8.63 19.25
CA LEU A 52 5.99 -8.73 19.17
C LEU A 52 5.50 -9.04 17.74
N ASP A 53 6.09 -8.39 16.73
CA ASP A 53 5.81 -8.66 15.31
C ASP A 53 6.08 -10.14 14.95
N LYS A 54 7.19 -10.68 15.43
CA LYS A 54 7.55 -12.10 15.23
C LYS A 54 6.66 -13.07 16.01
N ALA A 55 6.09 -12.65 17.14
CA ALA A 55 5.17 -13.46 17.94
C ALA A 55 3.74 -13.47 17.36
N GLY A 56 3.30 -12.37 16.72
CA GLY A 56 2.02 -12.28 16.02
C GLY A 56 1.95 -13.10 14.73
N ALA A 57 3.10 -13.39 14.11
CA ALA A 57 3.20 -14.20 12.90
C ALA A 57 2.91 -15.72 13.07
N ALA A 58 2.57 -16.18 14.29
CA ALA A 58 2.36 -17.60 14.59
C ALA A 58 0.95 -18.13 14.27
N GLY A 59 0.07 -17.30 13.69
CA GLY A 59 -1.25 -17.70 13.20
C GLY A 59 -1.58 -16.98 11.89
N ALA A 60 -2.60 -17.45 11.16
CA ALA A 60 -3.15 -16.66 10.08
C ALA A 60 -3.61 -15.32 10.67
N ASP A 61 -2.93 -14.23 10.29
CA ASP A 61 -3.22 -12.85 10.74
C ASP A 61 -4.69 -12.48 10.49
N VAL A 62 -5.30 -13.14 9.50
CA VAL A 62 -6.70 -13.00 9.13
C VAL A 62 -7.37 -14.38 9.10
N ASP A 63 -8.48 -14.49 9.83
CA ASP A 63 -9.39 -15.64 9.75
C ASP A 63 -10.27 -15.52 8.49
N MET A 64 -9.88 -16.24 7.44
CA MET A 64 -10.59 -16.23 6.16
C MET A 64 -11.96 -16.91 6.22
N GLU A 65 -12.15 -17.89 7.11
CA GLU A 65 -13.44 -18.57 7.28
C GLU A 65 -14.48 -17.59 7.83
N LYS A 66 -14.09 -16.81 8.84
CA LYS A 66 -14.92 -15.74 9.39
C LYS A 66 -15.22 -14.66 8.37
N VAL A 67 -14.25 -14.27 7.54
CA VAL A 67 -14.45 -13.26 6.49
C VAL A 67 -15.50 -13.72 5.48
N GLU A 68 -15.40 -14.95 5.00
CA GLU A 68 -16.37 -15.52 4.06
C GLU A 68 -17.77 -15.66 4.68
N ALA A 69 -17.86 -16.10 5.95
CA ALA A 69 -19.13 -16.18 6.66
C ALA A 69 -19.82 -14.81 6.80
N VAL A 70 -19.06 -13.76 7.16
CA VAL A 70 -19.58 -12.39 7.26
C VAL A 70 -19.99 -11.87 5.88
N ARG A 71 -19.20 -12.14 4.83
CA ARG A 71 -19.52 -11.75 3.46
C ARG A 71 -20.85 -12.35 3.00
N GLN A 72 -21.07 -13.63 3.26
CA GLN A 72 -22.32 -14.30 2.93
C GLN A 72 -23.51 -13.74 3.72
N ALA A 73 -23.34 -13.47 5.02
CA ALA A 73 -24.39 -12.87 5.84
C ALA A 73 -24.80 -11.48 5.34
N ILE A 74 -23.84 -10.68 4.86
CA ILE A 74 -24.12 -9.37 4.26
C ILE A 74 -24.85 -9.55 2.91
N ALA A 75 -24.40 -10.46 2.05
CA ALA A 75 -25.04 -10.74 0.76
C ALA A 75 -26.50 -11.22 0.93
N ASN A 76 -26.73 -12.04 1.95
CA ASN A 76 -28.06 -12.57 2.28
C ASN A 76 -28.92 -11.58 3.09
N LYS A 77 -28.40 -10.39 3.43
CA LYS A 77 -29.05 -9.37 4.28
C LYS A 77 -29.45 -9.88 5.68
N THR A 78 -28.78 -10.92 6.17
CA THR A 78 -29.00 -11.50 7.50
C THR A 78 -28.01 -10.96 8.54
N TYR A 79 -26.99 -10.23 8.10
CA TYR A 79 -26.07 -9.56 9.01
C TYR A 79 -26.79 -8.45 9.79
N ALA A 80 -26.93 -8.63 11.10
CA ALA A 80 -27.50 -7.64 12.01
C ALA A 80 -26.39 -6.86 12.70
N VAL A 81 -26.47 -5.53 12.60
CA VAL A 81 -25.52 -4.63 13.27
C VAL A 81 -25.87 -4.57 14.75
N ASN A 82 -24.88 -4.84 15.62
CA ASN A 82 -25.01 -4.62 17.06
C ASN A 82 -24.48 -3.21 17.41
N PRO A 83 -25.35 -2.24 17.75
CA PRO A 83 -24.93 -0.88 18.06
C PRO A 83 -24.13 -0.78 19.37
N GLU A 84 -24.42 -1.61 20.36
CA GLU A 84 -23.71 -1.62 21.65
C GLU A 84 -22.26 -2.08 21.46
N ALA A 85 -22.05 -3.11 20.64
CA ALA A 85 -20.72 -3.59 20.30
C ALA A 85 -19.89 -2.52 19.56
N ILE A 86 -20.53 -1.73 18.69
CA ILE A 86 -19.87 -0.61 18.00
C ILE A 86 -19.48 0.47 19.00
N ALA A 87 -20.39 0.88 19.89
CA ALA A 87 -20.13 1.91 20.89
C ALA A 87 -18.96 1.53 21.80
N GLU A 88 -18.93 0.28 22.28
CA GLU A 88 -17.84 -0.21 23.11
C GLU A 88 -16.50 -0.22 22.35
N LYS A 89 -16.49 -0.66 21.09
CA LYS A 89 -15.26 -0.65 20.28
C LYS A 89 -14.75 0.77 20.00
N LEU A 90 -15.64 1.73 19.77
CA LEU A 90 -15.29 3.14 19.59
C LEU A 90 -14.70 3.74 20.87
N LEU A 91 -15.33 3.48 22.02
CA LEU A 91 -14.83 3.95 23.31
C LEU A 91 -13.47 3.32 23.64
N ALA A 92 -13.32 2.00 23.44
CA ALA A 92 -12.06 1.30 23.66
C ALA A 92 -10.94 1.87 22.77
N ASN A 93 -11.21 2.09 21.48
CA ASN A 93 -10.23 2.67 20.57
C ASN A 93 -9.85 4.11 20.96
N ALA A 94 -10.83 4.94 21.34
CA ALA A 94 -10.58 6.30 21.82
C ALA A 94 -9.70 6.32 23.08
N ARG A 95 -9.97 5.42 24.03
CA ARG A 95 -9.14 5.26 25.24
C ARG A 95 -7.71 4.85 24.89
N GLU A 96 -7.54 3.93 23.94
CA GLU A 96 -6.22 3.48 23.49
C GLU A 96 -5.43 4.61 22.81
N MET A 97 -6.09 5.41 21.96
CA MET A 97 -5.49 6.60 21.35
C MET A 97 -5.04 7.62 22.39
N LEU A 98 -5.88 7.89 23.39
CA LEU A 98 -5.57 8.85 24.45
C LEU A 98 -4.39 8.38 25.32
N GLN A 99 -4.37 7.10 25.69
CA GLN A 99 -3.27 6.50 26.48
C GLN A 99 -1.93 6.58 25.74
N ARG A 100 -1.93 6.34 24.42
CA ARG A 100 -0.73 6.52 23.60
C ARG A 100 -0.25 7.96 23.54
N SER A 101 -1.14 8.94 23.49
CA SER A 101 -0.76 10.36 23.45
C SER A 101 -0.29 10.91 24.80
N SER A 102 -0.65 10.25 25.90
CA SER A 102 -0.28 10.65 27.26
C SER A 102 0.95 9.93 27.81
N SER A 103 1.49 8.94 27.09
CA SER A 103 2.69 8.18 27.46
C SER A 103 3.94 8.70 26.77
#